data_AF-A0A519ZYE8-F1
#
_entry.id   AF-A0A519ZYE8-F1
#
_cell.length_a   1.000
_cell.length_b   1.000
_cell.length_c   1.000
_cell.angle_alpha   90.00
_cell.angle_beta   90.00
_cell.angle_gamma   90.00
#
_symmetry.space_group_name_H-M   'P 1'
#
loop_
_entity.id
_entity.type
_entity.pdbx_description
1 polymer ?
#
loop_
_entity_poly.entity_id
_entity_poly.type
_entity_poly.pdbx_seq_one_letter_code
_entity_poly.pdbx_strand_id
1 'polypeptide(L)'
;YNCSIDKKCIYFAFEESPMQILRNMSSIGIDLSRHVKNGLLEFHASRPTLHGLEMHLVSIHKEIKRFKPDIVILDPITNLITVGSVSEVKAMLIRLVDFLQNEKITVMFTALALNNTLNEQTDEGISSLVDAWLLIRDIEFNGERNRGLYVMKSRGMGHSNQVREFIITDDGLKLVDVYLGPEGVLTGSAREAHLLHEQTGIALHGQAVSRKDREISRKRKVLEAKIAGLQTEFESVEEELNKVYLEEELKNRIAEQTRQELLNKRKEKEGKTKEAPKKARKK
;
A
#
# COMPACT_ATOMS: atom_id res chain seq x y z
N TYR A 1 -5.27 20.14 3.88
CA TYR A 1 -5.00 20.25 5.32
C TYR A 1 -5.63 21.53 5.83
N ASN A 2 -6.86 21.44 6.32
CA ASN A 2 -7.59 22.61 6.81
C ASN A 2 -7.04 22.98 8.19
N CYS A 3 -6.73 24.25 8.41
CA CYS A 3 -6.64 24.83 9.76
C CYS A 3 -8.09 24.92 10.30
N SER A 4 -8.74 23.77 10.49
CA SER A 4 -10.13 23.63 10.94
C SER A 4 -10.25 23.56 12.45
N ILE A 5 -9.38 24.29 13.15
CA ILE A 5 -9.53 24.51 14.58
C ILE A 5 -9.41 26.00 14.77
N ASP A 6 -10.44 26.64 15.31
CA ASP A 6 -10.49 28.07 15.66
C ASP A 6 -9.54 28.38 16.83
N LYS A 7 -8.28 27.97 16.70
CA LYS A 7 -7.21 28.21 17.66
C LYS A 7 -6.49 29.48 17.31
N LYS A 8 -6.19 30.25 18.34
CA LYS A 8 -5.40 31.47 18.24
C LYS A 8 -3.92 31.12 18.24
N CYS A 9 -3.18 31.67 17.30
CA CYS A 9 -1.76 31.45 17.13
C CYS A 9 -1.02 32.80 17.15
N ILE A 10 0.07 32.87 17.90
CA ILE A 10 1.05 33.95 17.75
C ILE A 10 2.30 33.39 17.08
N TYR A 11 2.80 34.11 16.09
CA TYR A 11 4.03 33.81 15.39
C TYR A 11 5.08 34.89 15.65
N PHE A 12 6.12 34.56 16.40
CA PHE A 12 7.29 35.41 16.59
C PHE A 12 8.34 35.10 15.52
N ALA A 13 8.52 36.04 14.59
CA ALA A 13 9.48 35.94 13.50
C ALA A 13 10.74 36.76 13.81
N PHE A 14 11.89 36.10 13.88
CA PHE A 14 13.19 36.71 14.12
C PHE A 14 13.99 36.96 12.82
N GLU A 15 13.53 36.40 11.70
CA GLU A 15 14.26 36.43 10.42
C GLU A 15 13.49 37.09 9.28
N GLU A 16 12.26 36.66 9.03
CA GLU A 16 11.46 37.14 7.90
C GLU A 16 10.41 38.17 8.34
N SER A 17 10.03 39.07 7.42
CA SER A 17 8.92 39.99 7.67
C SER A 17 7.58 39.26 7.53
N PRO A 18 6.49 39.71 8.19
CA PRO A 18 5.19 39.04 8.09
C PRO A 18 4.68 38.98 6.64
N MET A 19 4.90 40.05 5.86
CA MET A 19 4.51 40.09 4.44
C MET A 19 5.26 39.06 3.60
N GLN A 20 6.53 38.82 3.92
CA GLN A 20 7.34 37.81 3.23
C GLN A 20 6.85 36.39 3.57
N ILE A 21 6.55 36.12 4.83
CA ILE A 21 5.98 34.83 5.27
C ILE A 21 4.64 34.57 4.57
N LEU A 22 3.74 35.55 4.56
CA LEU A 22 2.44 35.43 3.87
C LEU A 22 2.61 35.11 2.38
N ARG A 23 3.54 35.81 1.71
CA ARG A 23 3.84 35.57 0.29
C ARG A 23 4.39 34.17 0.04
N ASN A 24 5.38 33.73 0.83
CA ASN A 24 6.04 32.44 0.66
C ASN A 24 5.10 31.26 0.97
N MET A 25 4.21 31.41 1.95
CA MET A 25 3.20 30.40 2.25
C MET A 25 2.12 30.36 1.16
N SER A 26 1.74 31.52 0.61
CA SER A 26 0.80 31.58 -0.51
C SER A 26 1.34 30.91 -1.78
N SER A 27 2.66 30.93 -2.03
CA SER A 27 3.24 30.28 -3.22
C SER A 27 3.19 28.75 -3.17
N ILE A 28 3.00 28.17 -1.99
CA ILE A 28 2.83 26.72 -1.79
C ILE A 28 1.37 26.37 -1.47
N GLY A 29 0.42 27.23 -1.84
CA GLY A 29 -1.01 26.95 -1.69
C GLY A 29 -1.56 27.09 -0.26
N ILE A 30 -0.82 27.68 0.68
CA ILE A 30 -1.25 27.90 2.06
C ILE A 30 -1.61 29.38 2.27
N ASP A 31 -2.92 29.70 2.28
CA ASP A 31 -3.39 31.07 2.57
C ASP A 31 -3.49 31.35 4.07
N LEU A 32 -2.43 31.94 4.61
CA LEU A 32 -2.40 32.45 5.99
C LEU A 32 -3.14 33.80 6.15
N SER A 33 -3.38 34.54 5.06
CA SER A 33 -3.96 35.88 5.11
C SER A 33 -5.37 35.86 5.70
N ARG A 34 -6.13 34.80 5.43
CA ARG A 34 -7.46 34.58 6.02
C ARG A 34 -7.41 34.51 7.55
N HIS A 35 -6.42 33.83 8.11
CA HIS A 35 -6.29 33.65 9.56
C HIS A 35 -5.89 34.96 10.26
N VAL A 36 -5.05 35.77 9.61
CA VAL A 36 -4.70 37.11 10.09
C VAL A 36 -5.93 38.03 10.08
N LYS A 37 -6.68 38.06 8.99
CA LYS A 37 -7.90 38.89 8.86
C LYS A 37 -8.98 38.51 9.88
N ASN A 38 -9.06 37.22 10.21
CA ASN A 38 -10.02 36.71 11.20
C ASN A 38 -9.53 36.88 12.65
N GLY A 39 -8.33 37.43 12.89
CA GLY A 39 -7.76 37.61 14.22
C GLY A 39 -7.36 36.29 14.91
N LEU A 40 -7.19 35.21 14.14
CA LEU A 40 -6.74 33.90 14.64
C LEU A 40 -5.21 33.79 14.61
N LEU A 41 -4.53 34.56 13.77
CA LEU A 41 -3.07 34.56 13.65
C LEU A 41 -2.51 35.98 13.79
N GLU A 42 -1.62 36.20 14.75
CA GLU A 42 -0.89 37.46 14.93
C GLU A 42 0.60 37.24 14.71
N PHE A 43 1.22 38.06 13.85
CA PHE A 43 2.65 38.03 13.59
C PHE A 43 3.35 39.14 14.38
N HIS A 44 4.41 38.77 15.10
CA HIS A 44 5.36 39.71 15.71
C HIS A 44 6.74 39.50 15.11
N ALA A 45 7.11 40.37 14.18
CA ALA A 45 8.47 40.38 13.66
C ALA A 45 9.36 41.30 14.49
N SER A 46 10.41 40.76 15.09
CA SER A 46 11.42 41.54 15.79
C SER A 46 12.79 40.96 15.49
N ARG A 47 13.69 41.78 14.97
CA ARG A 47 15.09 41.38 14.81
C ARG A 47 15.69 41.10 16.20
N PRO A 48 16.47 40.02 16.37
CA PRO A 48 17.12 39.73 17.66
C PRO A 48 17.94 40.91 18.17
N THR A 49 18.64 41.61 17.29
CA THR A 49 19.52 42.75 17.61
C THR A 49 18.79 44.00 18.10
N LEU A 50 17.47 44.05 18.01
CA LEU A 50 16.69 45.22 18.43
C LEU A 50 16.69 45.40 19.95
N HIS A 51 16.77 44.30 20.71
CA HIS A 51 16.68 44.29 22.16
C HIS A 51 17.57 43.19 22.76
N GLY A 52 17.92 43.31 24.04
CA GLY A 52 18.52 42.21 24.80
C GLY A 52 17.53 41.07 25.06
N LEU A 53 18.04 39.89 25.44
CA LEU A 53 17.23 38.68 25.67
C LEU A 53 16.08 38.89 26.66
N GLU A 54 16.31 39.61 27.77
CA GLU A 54 15.27 39.86 28.78
C GLU A 54 14.14 40.74 28.23
N MET A 55 14.47 41.72 27.39
CA MET A 55 13.46 42.58 26.75
C MET A 55 12.63 41.81 25.72
N HIS A 56 13.24 40.88 24.97
CA HIS A 56 12.48 39.95 24.12
C HIS A 56 11.54 39.07 24.94
N LEU A 57 12.02 38.52 26.06
CA LEU A 57 11.18 37.72 26.96
C LEU A 57 9.99 38.53 27.49
N VAL A 58 10.22 39.74 28.00
CA VAL A 58 9.17 40.63 28.50
C VAL A 58 8.17 40.98 27.39
N SER A 59 8.65 41.27 26.19
CA SER A 59 7.80 41.55 25.02
C SER A 59 6.92 40.36 24.70
N ILE A 60 7.50 39.16 24.55
CA ILE A 60 6.78 37.92 24.27
C ILE A 60 5.70 37.66 25.34
N HIS A 61 6.04 37.80 26.63
CA HIS A 61 5.08 37.65 27.73
C HIS A 61 3.91 38.64 27.63
N LYS A 62 4.19 39.90 27.29
CA LYS A 62 3.15 40.93 27.13
C LYS A 62 2.20 40.61 25.99
N GLU A 63 2.73 40.19 24.84
CA GLU A 63 1.92 39.85 23.67
C GLU A 63 1.06 38.60 23.94
N ILE A 64 1.63 37.56 24.56
CA ILE A 64 0.89 36.35 24.96
C ILE A 64 -0.24 36.69 25.92
N LYS A 65 0.01 37.52 26.95
CA LYS A 65 -1.03 37.93 27.91
C LYS A 65 -2.14 38.75 27.27
N ARG A 66 -1.82 39.57 26.26
CA ARG A 66 -2.80 40.37 25.53
C ARG A 66 -3.68 39.49 24.62
N PHE A 67 -3.06 38.65 23.80
CA PHE A 67 -3.75 37.94 22.73
C PHE A 67 -4.37 36.61 23.19
N LYS A 68 -3.80 35.99 24.24
CA LYS A 68 -4.20 34.69 24.80
C LYS A 68 -4.27 33.58 23.73
N PRO A 69 -3.12 33.22 23.11
CA PRO A 69 -3.07 32.19 22.09
C PRO A 69 -3.20 30.78 22.67
N ASP A 70 -3.65 29.85 21.84
CA ASP A 70 -3.54 28.41 22.07
C ASP A 70 -2.19 27.87 21.61
N ILE A 71 -1.56 28.54 20.63
CA ILE A 71 -0.33 28.11 19.97
C ILE A 71 0.65 29.29 19.86
N VAL A 72 1.92 29.06 20.19
CA VAL A 72 3.00 30.04 20.05
C VAL A 72 4.12 29.43 19.19
N ILE A 73 4.55 30.16 18.17
CA ILE A 73 5.63 29.77 17.27
C ILE A 73 6.77 30.77 17.43
N LEU A 74 8.01 30.30 17.58
CA LEU A 74 9.22 31.13 17.58
C LEU A 74 10.16 30.66 16.48
N ASP A 75 10.46 31.57 15.54
CA ASP A 75 11.13 31.22 14.30
C ASP A 75 12.24 32.20 13.85
N PRO A 76 13.53 31.79 13.83
CA PRO A 76 14.13 30.69 14.57
C PRO A 76 14.75 31.15 15.90
N ILE A 77 14.75 30.27 16.90
CA ILE A 77 15.37 30.54 18.20
C ILE A 77 16.90 30.66 18.12
N THR A 78 17.51 30.08 17.09
CA THR A 78 18.96 30.18 16.85
C THR A 78 19.41 31.61 16.60
N ASN A 79 18.53 32.46 16.06
CA ASN A 79 18.85 33.86 15.83
C ASN A 79 18.99 34.65 17.14
N LEU A 80 18.44 34.16 18.27
CA LEU A 80 18.63 34.78 19.60
C LEU A 80 20.05 34.59 20.15
N ILE A 81 20.79 33.59 19.67
CA ILE A 81 22.21 33.37 20.04
C ILE A 81 23.10 34.53 19.55
N THR A 82 22.63 35.33 18.57
CA THR A 82 23.37 36.51 18.11
C THR A 82 23.44 37.63 19.14
N VAL A 83 22.57 37.62 20.17
CA VAL A 83 22.47 38.68 21.18
C VAL A 83 22.69 38.19 22.62
N GLY A 84 23.14 36.95 22.79
CA GLY A 84 23.53 36.38 24.08
C GLY A 84 24.18 35.01 23.92
N SER A 85 24.80 34.52 25.00
CA SER A 85 25.42 33.20 24.99
C SER A 85 24.38 32.07 24.89
N VAL A 86 24.82 30.89 24.43
CA VAL A 86 23.96 29.69 24.35
C VAL A 86 23.31 29.36 25.70
N SER A 87 24.04 29.55 26.81
CA SER A 87 23.53 29.32 28.16
C SER A 87 22.44 30.33 28.55
N GLU A 88 22.62 31.61 28.22
CA GLU A 88 21.62 32.66 28.51
C GLU A 88 20.35 32.47 27.68
N VAL A 89 20.48 32.13 26.39
CA VAL A 89 19.34 31.79 25.54
C VAL A 89 18.61 30.57 26.09
N LYS A 90 19.34 29.52 26.49
CA LYS A 90 18.75 28.33 27.12
C LYS A 90 17.97 28.69 28.40
N ALA A 91 18.55 29.50 29.29
CA ALA A 91 17.89 29.93 30.52
C ALA A 91 16.62 30.76 30.23
N MET A 92 16.66 31.62 29.22
CA MET A 92 15.49 32.39 28.78
C MET A 92 14.39 31.50 28.20
N LEU A 93 14.76 30.52 27.36
CA LEU A 93 13.81 29.57 26.78
C LEU A 93 13.17 28.67 27.85
N ILE A 94 13.91 28.22 28.87
CA ILE A 94 13.36 27.47 30.01
C ILE A 94 12.25 28.29 30.67
N ARG A 95 12.54 29.54 31.04
CA ARG A 95 11.56 30.45 31.67
C ARG A 95 10.32 30.65 30.79
N LEU A 96 10.51 30.77 29.48
CA LEU A 96 9.42 30.90 28.52
C LEU A 96 8.58 29.63 28.41
N VAL A 97 9.22 28.46 28.33
CA VAL A 97 8.52 27.16 28.28
C VAL A 97 7.73 26.93 29.55
N ASP A 98 8.31 27.17 30.73
CA ASP A 98 7.62 27.04 32.02
C ASP A 98 6.38 27.94 32.08
N PHE A 99 6.49 29.18 31.60
CA PHE A 99 5.35 30.09 31.50
C PHE A 99 4.27 29.56 30.55
N LEU A 100 4.64 29.14 29.35
CA LEU A 100 3.70 28.62 28.34
C LEU A 100 3.02 27.33 28.81
N GLN A 101 3.75 26.43 29.48
CA GLN A 101 3.20 25.20 30.06
C GLN A 101 2.18 25.49 31.16
N ASN A 102 2.47 26.45 32.04
CA ASN A 102 1.53 26.87 33.09
C ASN A 102 0.22 27.44 32.51
N GLU A 103 0.31 28.15 31.38
CA GLU A 103 -0.84 28.68 30.64
C GLU A 103 -1.50 27.65 29.70
N LYS A 104 -0.97 26.42 29.64
CA LYS A 104 -1.43 25.32 28.76
C LYS A 104 -1.37 25.66 27.26
N ILE A 105 -0.38 26.45 26.86
CA ILE A 105 -0.16 26.88 25.47
C ILE A 105 0.78 25.91 24.77
N THR A 106 0.45 25.50 23.54
CA THR A 106 1.33 24.66 22.73
C THR A 106 2.43 25.52 22.10
N VAL A 107 3.70 25.13 22.23
CA VAL A 107 4.83 25.88 21.67
C VAL A 107 5.57 25.11 20.60
N MET A 108 5.96 25.79 19.53
CA MET A 108 6.85 25.29 18.48
C MET A 108 8.05 26.21 18.33
N PHE A 109 9.25 25.63 18.47
CA PHE A 109 10.51 26.31 18.18
C PHE A 109 11.05 25.81 16.84
N THR A 110 11.57 26.70 16.00
CA THR A 110 12.43 26.31 14.89
C THR A 110 13.87 26.68 15.23
N ALA A 111 14.81 25.79 14.88
CA ALA A 111 16.23 25.99 15.09
C ALA A 111 16.96 25.64 13.80
N LEU A 112 17.87 26.53 13.37
CA LEU A 112 18.71 26.28 12.21
C LEU A 112 19.89 25.39 12.62
N ALA A 113 20.06 24.25 11.96
CA ALA A 113 21.26 23.44 12.07
C ALA A 113 22.38 24.13 11.26
N LEU A 114 23.31 24.78 11.94
CA LEU A 114 24.53 25.31 11.33
C LEU A 114 25.52 24.16 11.16
N ASN A 115 25.68 23.73 9.90
CA ASN A 115 26.57 22.68 9.43
C ASN A 115 26.05 21.25 9.66
N ASN A 116 26.33 20.36 8.72
CA ASN A 116 26.00 18.93 8.76
C ASN A 116 26.68 18.17 9.93
N THR A 117 27.45 18.88 10.75
CA THR A 117 27.97 18.47 12.03
C THR A 117 26.99 18.92 13.09
N LEU A 118 26.32 17.96 13.73
CA LEU A 118 25.60 18.18 14.98
C LEU A 118 26.50 19.02 15.90
N ASN A 119 26.15 20.28 16.14
CA ASN A 119 26.77 21.01 17.22
C ASN A 119 26.18 20.43 18.51
N GLU A 120 26.77 19.33 18.97
CA GLU A 120 26.26 18.48 20.05
C GLU A 120 25.85 19.32 21.26
N GLN A 121 26.59 20.39 21.58
CA GLN A 121 26.28 21.26 22.71
C GLN A 121 25.02 22.13 22.56
N THR A 122 24.75 22.69 21.36
CA THR A 122 23.53 23.49 21.14
C THR A 122 22.30 22.61 21.02
N ASP A 123 22.45 21.45 20.36
CA ASP A 123 21.36 20.50 20.14
C ASP A 123 21.01 19.76 21.42
N GLU A 124 21.99 19.35 22.24
CA GLU A 124 21.74 18.75 23.56
C GLU A 124 21.09 19.76 24.51
N GLY A 125 21.57 21.02 24.48
CA GLY A 125 21.03 22.12 25.27
C GLY A 125 19.54 22.33 25.03
N ILE A 126 19.10 22.40 23.78
CA ILE A 126 17.72 22.67 23.38
C ILE A 126 16.86 21.39 23.43
N SER A 127 17.42 20.22 23.09
CA SER A 127 16.65 18.96 23.02
C SER A 127 16.15 18.48 24.37
N SER A 128 16.83 18.87 25.45
CA SER A 128 16.37 18.63 26.81
C SER A 128 15.08 19.39 27.16
N LEU A 129 14.85 20.54 26.53
CA LEU A 129 13.74 21.47 26.81
C LEU A 129 12.41 21.05 26.16
N VAL A 130 12.48 20.30 25.06
CA VAL A 130 11.29 19.97 24.26
C VAL A 130 10.82 18.54 24.49
N ASP A 131 9.51 18.34 24.39
CA ASP A 131 8.91 17.02 24.49
C ASP A 131 9.00 16.25 23.18
N ALA A 132 8.86 16.95 22.05
CA ALA A 132 9.01 16.39 20.71
C ALA A 132 10.10 17.12 19.92
N TRP A 133 10.91 16.37 19.17
CA TRP A 133 11.97 16.90 18.30
C TRP A 133 11.80 16.34 16.88
N LEU A 134 11.52 17.23 15.94
CA LEU A 134 11.44 16.93 14.51
C LEU A 134 12.73 17.37 13.84
N LEU A 135 13.42 16.46 13.16
CA LEU A 135 14.62 16.81 12.41
C LEU A 135 14.34 16.79 10.91
N ILE A 136 14.72 17.88 10.25
CA ILE A 136 14.80 18.00 8.80
C ILE A 136 16.27 17.84 8.42
N ARG A 137 16.57 16.95 7.47
CA ARG A 137 17.92 16.74 6.96
C ARG A 137 17.93 16.63 5.44
N ASP A 138 19.03 17.02 4.84
CA ASP A 138 19.29 16.72 3.43
C ASP A 138 19.75 15.27 3.28
N ILE A 139 19.27 14.63 2.23
CA ILE A 139 19.63 13.27 1.82
C ILE A 139 20.16 13.39 0.40
N GLU A 140 21.46 13.22 0.26
CA GLU A 140 22.11 13.22 -1.06
C GLU A 140 22.21 11.77 -1.54
N PHE A 141 21.48 11.46 -2.61
CA PHE A 141 21.48 10.13 -3.22
C PHE A 141 21.26 10.26 -4.73
N ASN A 142 21.95 9.44 -5.53
CA ASN A 142 21.86 9.46 -7.00
C ASN A 142 22.05 10.85 -7.65
N GLY A 143 22.89 11.71 -7.08
CA GLY A 143 23.13 13.06 -7.61
C GLY A 143 22.00 14.04 -7.37
N GLU A 144 20.97 13.65 -6.60
CA GLU A 144 19.88 14.50 -6.16
C GLU A 144 19.99 14.80 -4.67
N ARG A 145 19.54 15.99 -4.28
CA ARG A 145 19.45 16.41 -2.87
C ARG A 145 17.98 16.42 -2.47
N ASN A 146 17.56 15.36 -1.81
CA ASN A 146 16.21 15.18 -1.30
C ASN A 146 16.14 15.67 0.16
N ARG A 147 14.93 15.98 0.65
CA ARG A 147 14.72 16.41 2.04
C ARG A 147 14.02 15.31 2.82
N GLY A 148 14.64 14.88 3.90
CA GLY A 148 14.08 13.93 4.85
C GLY A 148 13.55 14.62 6.11
N LEU A 149 12.42 14.11 6.61
CA LEU A 149 11.84 14.44 7.90
C LEU A 149 11.80 13.17 8.76
N TYR A 150 12.20 13.27 10.01
CA TYR A 150 11.96 12.21 11.00
C TYR A 150 11.76 12.75 12.41
N VAL A 151 11.08 11.96 13.24
CA VAL A 151 10.88 12.26 14.66
C VAL A 151 12.04 11.68 15.44
N MET A 152 12.90 12.54 15.99
CA MET A 152 14.05 12.11 16.80
C MET A 152 13.61 11.68 18.19
N LYS A 153 12.62 12.37 18.74
CA LYS A 153 12.11 12.17 20.10
C LYS A 153 10.65 12.57 20.17
N SER A 154 9.87 11.79 20.93
CA SER A 154 8.52 12.17 21.36
C SER A 154 8.26 11.61 22.76
N ARG A 155 8.24 12.47 23.79
CA ARG A 155 7.94 12.04 25.16
C ARG A 155 6.46 11.69 25.30
N GLY A 156 6.17 10.55 25.95
CA GLY A 156 4.81 10.14 26.28
C GLY A 156 3.99 9.59 25.11
N MET A 157 4.54 9.46 23.90
CA MET A 157 3.83 8.96 22.72
C MET A 157 4.76 8.10 21.85
N GLY A 158 4.23 7.01 21.30
CA GLY A 158 4.93 6.25 20.26
C GLY A 158 5.05 7.07 18.98
N HIS A 159 6.20 6.99 18.28
CA HIS A 159 6.43 7.67 17.02
C HIS A 159 7.10 6.76 15.99
N SER A 160 7.06 7.16 14.73
CA SER A 160 7.76 6.44 13.66
C SER A 160 9.27 6.66 13.78
N ASN A 161 10.03 5.59 13.56
CA ASN A 161 11.49 5.61 13.46
C ASN A 161 11.96 5.75 11.99
N GLN A 162 11.03 5.89 11.05
CA GLN A 162 11.35 6.01 9.63
C GLN A 162 11.68 7.44 9.25
N VAL A 163 12.70 7.60 8.40
CA VAL A 163 12.97 8.86 7.70
C VAL A 163 12.08 8.91 6.47
N ARG A 164 11.19 9.91 6.41
CA ARG A 164 10.30 10.12 5.27
C ARG A 164 10.78 11.28 4.42
N GLU A 165 10.82 11.08 3.12
CA GLU A 165 11.02 12.18 2.18
C GLU A 165 9.80 13.10 2.19
N PHE A 166 10.01 14.41 2.10
CA PHE A 166 8.93 15.36 1.86
C PHE A 166 9.23 16.26 0.68
N ILE A 167 8.18 16.54 -0.09
CA ILE A 167 8.23 17.39 -1.28
C ILE A 167 7.37 18.62 -1.02
N ILE A 168 7.91 19.79 -1.36
CA ILE A 168 7.16 21.05 -1.34
C ILE A 168 6.58 21.24 -2.73
N THR A 169 5.26 21.33 -2.80
CA THR A 169 4.50 21.50 -4.05
C THR A 169 3.66 22.76 -3.97
N ASP A 170 3.02 23.14 -5.08
CA ASP A 170 2.07 24.26 -5.13
C ASP A 170 0.82 24.02 -4.26
N ASP A 171 0.58 22.77 -3.83
CA ASP A 171 -0.49 22.39 -2.88
C ASP A 171 0.01 22.21 -1.43
N GLY A 172 1.26 22.58 -1.16
CA GLY A 172 1.88 22.50 0.16
C GLY A 172 2.84 21.32 0.31
N LEU A 173 3.07 20.92 1.56
CA LEU A 173 4.03 19.86 1.91
C LEU A 173 3.36 18.48 1.81
N LYS A 174 3.97 17.59 1.03
CA LYS A 174 3.54 16.19 0.88
C LYS A 174 4.62 15.26 1.43
N LEU A 175 4.25 14.40 2.39
CA LEU A 175 5.11 13.33 2.87
C LEU A 175 5.00 12.14 1.93
N VAL A 176 6.16 11.67 1.47
CA VAL A 176 6.30 10.55 0.56
C VAL A 176 6.43 9.25 1.37
N ASP A 177 5.86 8.16 0.86
CA ASP A 177 6.03 6.85 1.48
C ASP A 177 7.46 6.32 1.30
N VAL A 178 7.91 5.59 2.31
CA VAL A 178 9.28 5.07 2.38
C VAL A 178 9.37 3.82 1.50
N TYR A 179 10.24 3.84 0.51
CA TYR A 179 10.56 2.67 -0.29
C TYR A 179 11.90 2.10 0.15
N LEU A 180 11.91 0.83 0.54
CA LEU A 180 13.11 0.11 0.91
C LEU A 180 13.58 -0.68 -0.30
N GLY A 181 14.73 -0.27 -0.86
CA GLY A 181 15.46 -1.05 -1.85
C GLY A 181 16.46 -1.99 -1.19
N PRO A 182 17.11 -2.87 -1.96
CA PRO A 182 18.10 -3.82 -1.45
C PRO A 182 19.32 -3.16 -0.77
N GLU A 183 19.62 -1.88 -1.08
CA GLU A 183 20.74 -1.12 -0.49
C GLU A 183 20.31 -0.04 0.53
N GLY A 184 19.02 0.02 0.91
CA GLY A 184 18.52 0.96 1.93
C GLY A 184 17.28 1.75 1.50
N VAL A 185 17.09 2.93 2.10
CA VAL A 185 15.92 3.79 1.82
C VAL A 185 16.11 4.48 0.47
N LEU A 186 15.23 4.19 -0.49
CA LEU A 186 15.17 4.83 -1.79
C LEU A 186 14.40 6.15 -1.69
N THR A 187 14.99 7.23 -2.23
CA THR A 187 14.38 8.57 -2.30
C THR A 187 14.51 9.14 -3.70
N GLY A 188 13.68 10.12 -4.07
CA GLY A 188 13.74 10.81 -5.37
C GLY A 188 13.68 9.88 -6.59
N SER A 189 14.56 10.11 -7.56
CA SER A 189 14.66 9.35 -8.82
C SER A 189 14.87 7.84 -8.64
N ALA A 190 15.60 7.42 -7.60
CA ALA A 190 15.84 6.00 -7.32
C ALA A 190 14.54 5.26 -6.99
N ARG A 191 13.64 5.93 -6.26
CA ARG A 191 12.31 5.43 -5.94
C ARG A 191 11.43 5.34 -7.19
N GLU A 192 11.44 6.36 -8.03
CA GLU A 192 10.67 6.37 -9.28
C GLU A 192 11.12 5.26 -10.24
N ALA A 193 12.43 5.06 -10.38
CA ALA A 193 12.99 3.98 -11.18
C ALA A 193 12.57 2.59 -10.66
N HIS A 194 12.58 2.38 -9.34
CA HIS A 194 12.12 1.13 -8.74
C HIS A 194 10.61 0.89 -8.98
N LEU A 195 9.78 1.92 -8.81
CA LEU A 195 8.34 1.84 -9.07
C LEU A 195 8.04 1.47 -10.52
N LEU A 196 8.75 2.07 -11.47
CA LEU A 196 8.64 1.74 -12.89
C LEU A 196 9.09 0.30 -13.17
N HIS A 197 10.17 -0.17 -12.54
CA HIS A 197 10.62 -1.56 -12.65
C HIS A 197 9.60 -2.57 -12.10
N GLU A 198 8.96 -2.27 -10.98
CA GLU A 198 7.94 -3.13 -10.38
C GLU A 198 6.67 -3.18 -11.26
N GLN A 199 6.22 -2.02 -11.75
CA GLN A 199 5.06 -1.94 -12.66
C GLN A 199 5.31 -2.69 -13.97
N THR A 200 6.50 -2.55 -14.55
CA THR A 200 6.89 -3.29 -15.76
C THR A 200 6.97 -4.80 -15.48
N GLY A 201 7.49 -5.22 -14.33
CA GLY A 201 7.50 -6.62 -13.89
C GLY A 201 6.10 -7.23 -13.77
N ILE A 202 5.16 -6.51 -13.14
CA ILE A 202 3.76 -6.94 -13.01
C ILE A 202 3.09 -7.06 -14.38
N ALA A 203 3.30 -6.09 -15.27
CA ALA A 203 2.74 -6.10 -16.62
C ALA A 203 3.27 -7.30 -17.45
N LEU A 204 4.57 -7.58 -17.36
CA LEU A 204 5.19 -8.75 -18.01
C LEU A 204 4.67 -10.06 -17.45
N HIS A 205 4.50 -10.15 -16.12
CA HIS A 205 3.92 -11.34 -15.48
C HIS A 205 2.48 -11.59 -15.93
N GLY A 206 1.65 -10.54 -15.99
CA GLY A 206 0.27 -10.62 -16.49
C GLY A 206 0.20 -11.10 -17.95
N GLN A 207 1.10 -10.61 -18.81
CA GLN A 207 1.19 -11.11 -20.19
C GLN A 207 1.63 -12.59 -20.26
N ALA A 208 2.59 -13.01 -19.42
CA ALA A 208 3.05 -14.39 -19.37
C ALA A 208 1.95 -15.35 -18.91
N VAL A 209 1.17 -14.99 -17.89
CA VAL A 209 -0.01 -15.75 -17.43
C VAL A 209 -1.05 -15.86 -18.54
N SER A 210 -1.40 -14.75 -19.20
CA SER A 210 -2.35 -14.76 -20.32
C SER A 210 -1.89 -15.64 -21.49
N ARG A 211 -0.58 -15.70 -21.75
CA ARG A 211 -0.01 -16.59 -22.78
C ARG A 211 -0.17 -18.06 -22.40
N LYS A 212 0.11 -18.43 -21.15
CA LYS A 212 -0.08 -19.80 -20.65
C LYS A 212 -1.55 -20.21 -20.64
N ASP A 213 -2.47 -19.31 -20.27
CA ASP A 213 -3.91 -19.59 -20.31
C ASP A 213 -4.40 -19.90 -21.73
N ARG A 214 -3.90 -19.18 -22.74
CA ARG A 214 -4.19 -19.46 -24.15
C ARG A 214 -3.64 -20.82 -24.59
N GLU A 215 -2.45 -21.20 -24.15
CA GLU A 215 -1.89 -22.52 -24.43
C GLU A 215 -2.68 -23.65 -23.75
N ILE A 216 -3.07 -23.46 -22.50
CA ILE A 216 -3.91 -24.42 -21.76
C ILE A 216 -5.26 -24.59 -22.46
N SER A 217 -5.90 -23.49 -22.86
CA SER A 217 -7.17 -23.53 -23.61
C SER A 217 -7.04 -24.28 -24.94
N ARG A 218 -5.94 -24.07 -25.68
CA ARG A 218 -5.65 -24.82 -26.91
C ARG A 218 -5.45 -26.32 -26.63
N LYS A 219 -4.63 -26.67 -25.63
CA LYS A 219 -4.40 -28.08 -25.24
C LYS A 219 -5.69 -28.76 -24.79
N ARG A 220 -6.55 -28.04 -24.05
CA ARG A 220 -7.86 -28.53 -23.63
C ARG A 220 -8.75 -28.88 -24.82
N LYS A 221 -8.87 -27.99 -25.82
CA LYS A 221 -9.65 -28.27 -27.04
C LYS A 221 -9.13 -29.49 -27.81
N VAL A 222 -7.81 -29.64 -27.90
CA VAL A 222 -7.19 -30.82 -28.56
C VAL A 222 -7.49 -32.11 -27.79
N LEU A 223 -7.44 -32.08 -26.45
CA LEU A 223 -7.79 -33.23 -25.62
C LEU A 223 -9.28 -33.58 -25.70
N GLU A 224 -10.17 -32.58 -25.68
CA GLU A 224 -11.61 -32.79 -25.86
C GLU A 224 -11.92 -33.44 -27.22
N ALA A 225 -11.26 -32.99 -28.30
CA ALA A 225 -11.39 -33.61 -29.61
C ALA A 225 -10.88 -35.07 -29.64
N LYS A 226 -9.79 -35.39 -28.93
CA LYS A 226 -9.31 -36.77 -28.80
C LYS A 226 -10.27 -37.66 -28.02
N ILE A 227 -10.85 -37.15 -26.92
CA ILE A 227 -11.84 -37.89 -26.13
C ILE A 227 -13.06 -38.21 -27.01
N ALA A 228 -13.57 -37.23 -27.76
CA ALA A 228 -14.68 -37.44 -28.68
C ALA A 228 -14.35 -38.47 -29.78
N GLY A 229 -13.13 -38.44 -30.31
CA GLY A 229 -12.66 -39.46 -31.26
C GLY A 229 -12.65 -40.87 -30.66
N LEU A 230 -12.07 -41.02 -29.46
CA LEU A 230 -12.01 -42.30 -28.75
C LEU A 230 -13.40 -42.82 -28.36
N GLN A 231 -14.33 -41.93 -28.02
CA GLN A 231 -15.73 -42.30 -27.74
C GLN A 231 -16.41 -42.85 -29.00
N THR A 232 -16.24 -42.18 -30.15
CA THR A 232 -16.75 -42.66 -31.44
C THR A 232 -16.16 -44.03 -31.82
N GLU A 233 -14.85 -44.22 -31.61
CA GLU A 233 -14.19 -45.51 -31.82
C GLU A 233 -14.77 -46.61 -30.90
N PHE A 234 -15.01 -46.28 -29.63
CA PHE A 234 -15.61 -47.22 -28.67
C PHE A 234 -17.03 -47.62 -29.06
N GLU A 235 -17.87 -46.66 -29.47
CA GLU A 235 -19.24 -46.91 -29.95
C GLU A 235 -19.23 -47.83 -31.19
N SER A 236 -18.31 -47.63 -32.13
CA SER A 236 -18.18 -48.49 -33.32
C SER A 236 -17.84 -49.93 -32.95
N VAL A 237 -16.94 -50.15 -31.98
CA VAL A 237 -16.57 -51.50 -31.51
C VAL A 237 -17.73 -52.16 -30.79
N GLU A 238 -18.50 -51.41 -30.00
CA GLU A 238 -19.68 -51.92 -29.31
C GLU A 238 -20.78 -52.35 -30.29
N GLU A 239 -21.00 -51.58 -31.37
CA GLU A 239 -21.90 -51.97 -32.45
C GLU A 239 -21.45 -53.23 -33.19
N GLU A 240 -20.16 -53.35 -33.51
CA GLU A 240 -19.61 -54.57 -34.12
C GLU A 240 -19.80 -55.79 -33.22
N LEU A 241 -19.52 -55.66 -31.93
CA LEU A 241 -19.70 -56.73 -30.96
C LEU A 241 -21.17 -57.16 -30.87
N ASN A 242 -22.10 -56.20 -30.81
CA ASN A 242 -23.54 -56.47 -30.79
C ASN A 242 -24.00 -57.21 -32.06
N LYS A 243 -23.47 -56.88 -33.24
CA LYS A 243 -23.76 -57.60 -34.48
C LYS A 243 -23.28 -59.06 -34.39
N VAL A 244 -22.08 -59.30 -33.88
CA VAL A 244 -21.54 -60.66 -33.70
C VAL A 244 -22.41 -61.48 -32.75
N TYR A 245 -22.84 -60.90 -31.62
CA TYR A 245 -23.76 -61.56 -30.69
C TYR A 245 -25.11 -61.92 -31.34
N LEU A 246 -25.70 -61.00 -32.11
CA LEU A 246 -26.95 -61.23 -32.84
C LEU A 246 -26.81 -62.33 -33.90
N GLU A 247 -25.69 -62.38 -34.63
CA GLU A 247 -25.41 -63.44 -35.59
C GLU A 247 -25.26 -64.82 -34.91
N GLU A 248 -24.59 -64.87 -33.76
CA GLU A 248 -24.40 -66.10 -32.99
C GLU A 248 -25.73 -66.62 -32.42
N GLU A 249 -26.58 -65.74 -31.89
CA GLU A 249 -27.94 -66.09 -31.50
C GLU A 249 -28.79 -66.63 -32.66
N LEU A 250 -28.68 -66.00 -33.83
CA LEU A 250 -29.44 -66.41 -35.02
C LEU A 250 -28.98 -67.79 -35.51
N LYS A 251 -27.68 -68.05 -35.52
CA LYS A 251 -27.10 -69.38 -35.81
C LYS A 251 -27.59 -70.44 -34.81
N ASN A 252 -27.60 -70.13 -33.52
CA ASN A 252 -28.08 -71.04 -32.48
C ASN A 252 -29.58 -71.34 -32.64
N ARG A 253 -30.40 -70.34 -32.94
CA ARG A 253 -31.84 -70.54 -33.23
C ARG A 253 -32.07 -71.40 -34.46
N ILE A 254 -31.35 -71.16 -35.55
CA ILE A 254 -31.45 -71.97 -36.78
C ILE A 254 -30.99 -73.41 -36.52
N ALA A 255 -29.92 -73.61 -35.75
CA ALA A 255 -29.45 -74.95 -35.38
C ALA A 255 -30.48 -75.70 -34.52
N GLU A 256 -31.11 -75.04 -33.55
CA GLU A 256 -32.16 -75.63 -32.72
C GLU A 256 -33.41 -75.99 -33.56
N GLN A 257 -33.84 -75.10 -34.46
CA GLN A 257 -34.94 -75.37 -35.40
C GLN A 257 -34.62 -76.54 -36.33
N THR A 258 -33.43 -76.56 -36.92
CA THR A 258 -32.97 -77.67 -37.78
C THR A 258 -32.92 -78.99 -37.00
N ARG A 259 -32.48 -78.96 -35.74
CA ARG A 259 -32.47 -80.12 -34.85
C ARG A 259 -33.89 -80.63 -34.58
N GLN A 260 -34.84 -79.73 -34.33
CA GLN A 260 -36.25 -80.10 -34.14
C GLN A 260 -36.88 -80.67 -35.42
N GLU A 261 -36.61 -80.09 -36.58
CA GLU A 261 -37.07 -80.63 -37.87
C GLU A 261 -36.50 -82.04 -38.15
N LEU A 262 -35.23 -82.27 -37.85
CA LEU A 262 -34.60 -83.59 -37.97
C LEU A 262 -35.20 -84.62 -37.00
N LEU A 263 -35.54 -84.21 -35.78
CA LEU A 263 -36.24 -85.06 -34.81
C LEU A 263 -37.67 -85.39 -35.28
N ASN A 264 -38.38 -84.43 -35.86
CA ASN A 264 -39.72 -84.64 -36.40
C ASN A 264 -39.69 -85.58 -37.62
N LYS A 265 -38.74 -85.40 -38.56
CA LYS A 265 -38.53 -86.32 -39.69
C LYS A 265 -38.12 -87.73 -39.26
N ARG A 266 -37.43 -87.89 -38.12
CA ARG A 266 -37.14 -89.21 -37.53
C ARG A 266 -38.38 -89.86 -36.90
N LYS A 267 -39.22 -89.09 -36.20
CA LYS A 267 -40.52 -89.59 -35.68
C LYS A 267 -41.48 -90.00 -36.79
N GLU A 268 -41.52 -89.28 -37.91
CA GLU A 268 -42.30 -89.67 -39.10
C GLU A 268 -41.77 -90.97 -39.75
N LYS A 269 -40.46 -91.23 -39.67
CA LYS A 269 -39.87 -92.51 -40.11
C LYS A 269 -40.12 -93.66 -39.13
N GLU A 270 -40.15 -93.41 -37.82
CA GLU A 270 -40.44 -94.43 -36.80
C GLU A 270 -41.93 -94.76 -36.65
N GLY A 271 -42.83 -93.86 -37.07
CA GLY A 271 -44.27 -94.11 -37.13
C GLY A 271 -44.72 -95.09 -38.22
N LYS A 272 -43.86 -95.38 -39.22
CA LYS A 272 -44.18 -96.32 -40.32
C LYS A 272 -43.74 -97.77 -40.07
N THR A 273 -43.08 -98.09 -38.94
CA THR A 273 -42.48 -99.41 -38.70
C THR A 273 -43.09 -100.21 -37.54
N LYS A 274 -44.21 -99.76 -36.94
CA LYS A 274 -44.89 -100.45 -35.82
C LYS A 274 -46.38 -100.73 -36.04
N GLU A 275 -46.76 -101.22 -37.23
CA GLU A 275 -48.04 -101.92 -37.42
C GLU A 275 -47.84 -103.28 -38.09
N ALA A 276 -47.76 -104.33 -37.27
CA ALA A 276 -48.20 -105.70 -37.55
C ALA A 276 -47.90 -106.59 -36.32
N PRO A 277 -48.59 -107.74 -36.13
CA PRO A 277 -49.98 -108.09 -36.45
C PRO A 277 -50.67 -108.85 -35.28
N LYS A 278 -51.97 -109.18 -35.38
CA LYS A 278 -52.51 -110.43 -34.78
C LYS A 278 -53.83 -110.88 -35.42
N LYS A 279 -53.82 -112.16 -35.83
CA LYS A 279 -54.92 -112.97 -36.38
C LYS A 279 -55.97 -113.34 -35.32
N ALA A 280 -57.22 -113.54 -35.72
CA ALA A 280 -58.22 -114.35 -35.00
C ALA A 280 -58.97 -115.30 -35.96
N ARG A 281 -59.32 -116.49 -35.45
CA ARG A 281 -59.88 -117.69 -36.10
C ARG A 281 -61.42 -117.68 -36.22
N LYS A 282 -61.92 -118.51 -37.13
CA LYS A 282 -63.32 -118.95 -37.38
C LYS A 282 -64.10 -119.41 -36.13
N LYS A 283 -65.36 -118.99 -36.00
CA LYS A 283 -66.58 -119.80 -36.25
C LYS A 283 -67.78 -118.86 -36.36
#